data_AF-A0A917U172-F1
#
_entry.id   AF-A0A917U172-F1
#
_cell.length_a   1.000
_cell.length_b   1.000
_cell.length_c   1.000
_cell.angle_alpha   90.00
_cell.angle_beta   90.00
_cell.angle_gamma   90.00
#
_symmetry.space_group_name_H-M   'P 1'
#
loop_
_entity.id
_entity.type
_entity.pdbx_description
1 polymer ?
#
loop_
_entity_poly.entity_id
_entity_poly.type
_entity_poly.pdbx_seq_one_letter_code
_entity_poly.pdbx_strand_id
1 'polypeptide(L)'
;MTAANAPTSRRPALGLPLLALFGLALLGLPRVVLHDLGLVHGRTFVNLLLVVLPPVVWVLVVLAKRVPNPFLTLLVVGLLYGVLLTLTHQLLWGFAFDEPPTLGGNLSDLAPGAQTIIIRVFAAISSLFTGVIVGVVAGVVAWGLSRVRT
;
A
#
# COMPACT_ATOMS: atom_id res chain seq x y z
N MET A 1 -32.87 -36.36 -22.84
CA MET A 1 -32.92 -34.94 -22.44
C MET A 1 -31.77 -34.68 -21.47
N THR A 2 -30.70 -34.08 -21.95
CA THR A 2 -29.48 -33.78 -21.19
C THR A 2 -29.67 -32.47 -20.42
N ALA A 3 -29.52 -32.51 -19.10
CA ALA A 3 -29.58 -31.33 -18.25
C ALA A 3 -28.42 -30.38 -18.60
N ALA A 4 -28.75 -29.15 -18.97
CA ALA A 4 -27.77 -28.09 -19.19
C ALA A 4 -27.12 -27.73 -17.84
N ASN A 5 -25.80 -27.90 -17.73
CA ASN A 5 -25.02 -27.38 -16.62
C ASN A 5 -25.14 -25.85 -16.61
N ALA A 6 -25.85 -25.31 -15.62
CA ALA A 6 -25.88 -23.88 -15.39
C ALA A 6 -24.46 -23.37 -15.07
N PRO A 7 -24.01 -22.24 -15.65
CA PRO A 7 -22.71 -21.67 -15.32
C PRO A 7 -22.73 -21.28 -13.84
N THR A 8 -21.84 -21.88 -13.05
CA THR A 8 -21.61 -21.45 -11.67
C THR A 8 -21.09 -20.02 -11.72
N SER A 9 -21.91 -19.04 -11.31
CA SER A 9 -21.44 -17.67 -11.17
C SER A 9 -20.35 -17.67 -10.09
N ARG A 10 -19.09 -17.64 -10.49
CA ARG A 10 -17.97 -17.48 -9.56
C ARG A 10 -18.21 -16.15 -8.85
N ARG A 11 -18.57 -16.21 -7.56
CA ARG A 11 -18.59 -15.01 -6.74
C ARG A 11 -17.21 -14.35 -6.85
N PRO A 12 -17.13 -13.03 -7.07
CA PRO A 12 -15.85 -12.35 -7.16
C PRO A 12 -14.99 -12.72 -5.95
N ALA A 13 -13.74 -13.16 -6.17
CA ALA A 13 -12.83 -13.55 -5.09
C ALA A 13 -12.57 -12.39 -4.11
N LEU A 14 -12.76 -11.16 -4.58
CA LEU A 14 -12.69 -9.91 -3.82
C LEU A 14 -14.12 -9.47 -3.46
N GLY A 15 -14.39 -9.24 -2.17
CA GLY A 15 -15.73 -8.88 -1.70
C GLY A 15 -16.11 -7.41 -1.87
N LEU A 16 -15.31 -6.63 -2.61
CA LEU A 16 -15.51 -5.19 -2.84
C LEU A 16 -15.24 -4.85 -4.32
N PRO A 17 -15.94 -3.83 -4.87
CA PRO A 17 -15.65 -3.35 -6.23
C PRO A 17 -14.27 -2.69 -6.30
N LEU A 18 -13.65 -2.73 -7.47
CA LEU A 18 -12.30 -2.20 -7.69
C LEU A 18 -12.16 -0.73 -7.25
N LEU A 19 -13.19 0.10 -7.50
CA LEU A 19 -13.21 1.50 -7.07
C LEU A 19 -13.10 1.65 -5.54
N ALA A 20 -13.74 0.76 -4.77
CA ALA A 20 -13.62 0.78 -3.31
C ALA A 20 -12.22 0.37 -2.85
N LEU A 21 -11.58 -0.58 -3.53
CA LEU A 21 -10.18 -0.97 -3.23
C LEU A 21 -9.22 0.19 -3.45
N PHE A 22 -9.36 0.90 -4.58
CA PHE A 22 -8.60 2.11 -4.86
C PHE A 22 -8.90 3.22 -3.84
N GLY A 23 -10.17 3.44 -3.50
CA GLY A 23 -10.57 4.42 -2.49
C GLY A 23 -9.93 4.16 -1.13
N LEU A 24 -9.87 2.90 -0.70
CA LEU A 24 -9.17 2.51 0.53
C LEU A 24 -7.67 2.79 0.41
N ALA A 25 -7.02 2.36 -0.68
CA ALA A 25 -5.58 2.59 -0.89
C ALA A 25 -5.23 4.08 -0.87
N LEU A 26 -6.08 4.94 -1.45
CA LEU A 26 -5.91 6.40 -1.47
C LEU A 26 -5.93 7.04 -0.08
N LEU A 27 -6.53 6.40 0.94
CA LEU A 27 -6.52 6.94 2.30
C LEU A 27 -5.10 7.07 2.88
N GLY A 28 -4.14 6.28 2.39
CA GLY A 28 -2.74 6.38 2.79
C GLY A 28 -1.96 7.46 2.04
N LEU A 29 -2.49 8.00 0.94
CA LEU A 29 -1.82 8.97 0.08
C LEU A 29 -1.51 10.31 0.76
N PRO A 30 -2.43 10.91 1.55
CA PRO A 30 -2.18 12.19 2.21
C PRO A 30 -0.90 12.18 3.05
N ARG A 31 -0.64 11.08 3.77
CA ARG A 31 0.58 10.91 4.56
C ARG A 31 1.83 11.00 3.71
N VAL A 32 1.85 10.30 2.57
CA VAL A 32 3.02 10.22 1.70
C VAL A 32 3.34 11.59 1.10
N VAL A 33 2.32 12.29 0.61
CA VAL A 33 2.48 13.65 0.06
C VAL A 33 2.99 14.62 1.12
N LEU A 34 2.37 14.64 2.31
CA LEU A 34 2.79 15.55 3.38
C LEU A 34 4.20 15.23 3.92
N HIS A 35 4.56 13.94 3.95
CA HIS A 35 5.89 13.50 4.36
C HIS A 35 6.97 13.93 3.34
N ASP A 36 6.72 13.71 2.06
CA ASP A 36 7.69 14.02 0.98
C ASP A 36 7.82 15.53 0.74
N LEU A 37 6.81 16.33 1.10
CA LEU A 37 6.90 17.79 1.11
C LEU A 37 7.58 18.34 2.38
N GLY A 38 8.01 17.48 3.31
CA GLY A 38 8.61 17.91 4.58
C GLY A 38 7.64 18.56 5.57
N LEU A 39 6.32 18.48 5.32
CA LEU A 39 5.30 19.11 6.17
C LEU A 39 4.99 18.29 7.43
N VAL A 40 5.24 16.97 7.38
CA VAL A 40 4.98 16.06 8.49
C VAL A 40 6.23 15.24 8.79
N HIS A 41 6.68 15.31 10.05
CA HIS A 41 7.91 14.67 10.50
C HIS A 41 7.64 13.35 11.21
N GLY A 42 8.52 12.36 11.03
CA GLY A 42 8.35 10.98 11.49
C GLY A 42 8.05 10.80 12.98
N ARG A 43 8.52 11.72 13.84
CA ARG A 43 8.39 11.67 15.30
C ARG A 43 7.19 12.45 15.87
N THR A 44 6.30 12.91 15.00
CA THR A 44 5.11 13.68 15.42
C THR A 44 3.89 12.78 15.62
N PHE A 45 3.00 13.18 16.53
CA PHE A 45 1.71 12.51 16.72
C PHE A 45 0.86 12.52 15.43
N VAL A 46 0.93 13.60 14.65
CA VAL A 46 0.23 13.71 13.36
C VAL A 46 0.72 12.65 12.36
N ASN A 47 2.05 12.43 12.26
CA ASN A 47 2.59 11.36 11.42
C ASN A 47 2.07 9.99 11.86
N LEU A 48 2.04 9.72 13.18
CA LEU A 48 1.54 8.45 13.70
C LEU A 48 0.08 8.21 13.29
N LEU A 49 -0.78 9.21 13.46
CA LEU A 49 -2.18 9.11 13.03
C LEU A 49 -2.31 8.83 11.53
N LEU A 50 -1.57 9.58 10.71
CA LEU A 50 -1.60 9.44 9.26
C LEU A 50 -1.08 8.08 8.76
N VAL A 51 -0.19 7.43 9.52
CA VAL A 51 0.31 6.08 9.21
C VAL A 51 -0.66 4.98 9.66
N VAL A 52 -1.25 5.11 10.85
CA VAL A 52 -2.05 4.05 11.48
C VAL A 52 -3.51 4.07 11.04
N LEU A 53 -4.09 5.26 10.83
CA LEU A 53 -5.50 5.41 10.54
C LEU A 53 -5.94 4.72 9.23
N PRO A 54 -5.20 4.79 8.11
CA PRO A 54 -5.63 4.14 6.87
C PRO A 54 -5.74 2.62 7.01
N PRO A 55 -4.73 1.87 7.49
CA PRO A 55 -4.87 0.42 7.72
C PRO A 55 -6.01 0.05 8.68
N VAL A 56 -6.23 0.86 9.73
CA VAL A 56 -7.37 0.65 10.65
C VAL A 56 -8.69 0.78 9.91
N VAL A 57 -8.87 1.83 9.10
CA VAL A 57 -10.08 2.01 8.27
C VAL A 57 -10.27 0.85 7.29
N TRP A 58 -9.19 0.35 6.67
CA TRP A 58 -9.28 -0.80 5.76
C TRP A 58 -9.85 -2.03 6.47
N VAL A 59 -9.31 -2.37 7.65
CA VAL A 59 -9.78 -3.48 8.49
C VAL A 59 -11.25 -3.29 8.89
N LEU A 60 -11.62 -2.09 9.36
CA LEU A 60 -13.00 -1.80 9.76
C LEU A 60 -13.98 -1.98 8.60
N VAL A 61 -13.63 -1.51 7.40
CA VAL A 61 -14.48 -1.62 6.21
C VAL A 61 -14.69 -3.08 5.81
N VAL A 62 -13.63 -3.90 5.75
CA VAL A 62 -13.79 -5.31 5.35
C VAL A 62 -14.60 -6.11 6.36
N LEU A 63 -14.45 -5.81 7.66
CA LEU A 63 -15.23 -6.44 8.72
C LEU A 63 -16.70 -5.99 8.68
N ALA A 64 -16.96 -4.70 8.50
CA ALA A 64 -18.32 -4.15 8.43
C ALA A 64 -19.08 -4.68 7.21
N LYS A 65 -18.39 -4.85 6.07
CA LYS A 65 -18.97 -5.37 4.83
C LYS A 65 -18.99 -6.90 4.76
N ARG A 66 -18.51 -7.61 5.80
CA ARG A 66 -18.43 -9.08 5.86
C ARG A 66 -17.80 -9.67 4.60
N VAL A 67 -16.68 -9.09 4.17
CA VAL A 67 -15.96 -9.48 2.96
C VAL A 67 -15.57 -10.97 3.04
N PRO A 68 -15.89 -11.80 2.03
CA PRO A 68 -15.66 -13.26 2.10
C PRO A 68 -14.20 -13.67 2.28
N ASN A 69 -13.27 -12.90 1.70
CA ASN A 69 -11.84 -13.12 1.83
C ASN A 69 -11.15 -11.80 2.26
N PRO A 70 -11.16 -11.48 3.58
CA PRO A 70 -10.62 -10.23 4.09
C PRO A 70 -9.10 -10.15 3.90
N PHE A 71 -8.39 -11.27 4.03
CA PHE A 71 -6.94 -11.33 3.81
C PHE A 71 -6.56 -10.93 2.39
N LEU A 72 -7.12 -11.62 1.38
CA LEU A 72 -6.80 -11.33 -0.02
C LEU A 72 -7.23 -9.91 -0.42
N THR A 73 -8.37 -9.45 0.10
CA THR A 73 -8.87 -8.09 -0.17
C THR A 73 -7.89 -7.04 0.34
N LEU A 74 -7.39 -7.18 1.57
CA LEU A 74 -6.44 -6.23 2.15
C LEU A 74 -5.03 -6.36 1.57
N LEU A 75 -4.61 -7.55 1.12
CA LEU A 75 -3.40 -7.72 0.33
C LEU A 75 -3.46 -6.92 -0.97
N VAL A 76 -4.59 -6.97 -1.69
CA VAL A 76 -4.78 -6.18 -2.92
C VAL A 76 -4.80 -4.68 -2.62
N VAL A 77 -5.48 -4.24 -1.55
CA VAL A 77 -5.42 -2.83 -1.12
C VAL A 77 -4.00 -2.40 -0.79
N GLY A 78 -3.23 -3.23 -0.08
CA GLY A 78 -1.82 -3.00 0.22
C GLY A 78 -0.94 -2.90 -1.03
N LEU A 79 -1.18 -3.75 -2.04
CA LEU A 79 -0.47 -3.66 -3.32
C LEU A 79 -0.79 -2.37 -4.07
N LEU A 80 -2.08 -1.99 -4.16
CA LEU A 80 -2.49 -0.72 -4.77
C LEU A 80 -1.87 0.47 -4.03
N TYR A 81 -1.86 0.43 -2.70
CA TYR A 81 -1.19 1.41 -1.85
C TYR A 81 0.32 1.47 -2.13
N GLY A 82 1.01 0.34 -2.25
CA GLY A 82 2.43 0.29 -2.61
C GLY A 82 2.73 0.88 -3.99
N VAL A 83 1.85 0.68 -4.97
CA VAL A 83 1.95 1.33 -6.29
C VAL A 83 1.78 2.83 -6.15
N LEU A 84 0.78 3.30 -5.40
CA LEU A 84 0.58 4.72 -5.13
C LEU A 84 1.80 5.34 -4.42
N LEU A 85 2.39 4.66 -3.43
CA LEU A 85 3.63 5.08 -2.77
C LEU A 85 4.76 5.26 -3.78
N THR A 86 4.95 4.24 -4.62
CA THR A 86 5.99 4.27 -5.65
C THR A 86 5.82 5.48 -6.55
N LEU A 87 4.61 5.71 -7.06
CA LEU A 87 4.32 6.84 -7.93
C LEU A 87 4.56 8.17 -7.21
N THR A 88 4.09 8.32 -5.98
CA THR A 88 4.25 9.56 -5.21
C THR A 88 5.72 9.86 -4.92
N HIS A 89 6.49 8.90 -4.42
CA HIS A 89 7.91 9.09 -4.15
C HIS A 89 8.71 9.43 -5.42
N GLN A 90 8.35 8.85 -6.56
CA GLN A 90 9.04 9.15 -7.82
C GLN A 90 8.69 10.53 -8.37
N LEU A 91 7.42 10.94 -8.25
CA LEU A 91 6.93 12.25 -8.68
C LEU A 91 7.42 13.38 -7.76
N LEU A 92 7.45 13.14 -6.45
CA LEU A 92 7.87 14.11 -5.44
C LEU A 92 9.36 14.03 -5.09
N TRP A 93 10.14 13.23 -5.81
CA TRP A 93 11.56 12.99 -5.51
C TRP A 93 12.38 14.26 -5.31
N GLY A 94 12.14 15.29 -6.12
CA GLY A 94 12.86 16.57 -6.05
C GLY A 94 12.48 17.46 -4.87
N PHE A 95 11.36 17.15 -4.18
CA PHE A 95 10.93 17.85 -2.97
C PHE A 95 11.34 17.11 -1.70
N ALA A 96 11.53 15.79 -1.78
CA ALA A 96 11.83 14.94 -0.64
C ALA A 96 13.26 15.09 -0.12
N PHE A 97 14.17 15.66 -0.91
CA PHE A 97 15.58 15.81 -0.56
C PHE A 97 16.11 17.18 -0.99
N ASP A 98 16.79 17.88 -0.07
CA ASP A 98 17.51 19.12 -0.39
C ASP A 98 18.73 18.82 -1.31
N GLU A 99 19.42 17.72 -1.02
CA GLU A 99 20.49 17.16 -1.86
C GLU A 99 20.15 15.72 -2.23
N PRO A 100 20.27 15.30 -3.51
CA PRO A 100 19.97 13.95 -3.92
C PRO A 100 20.81 12.92 -3.14
N PRO A 101 20.21 11.80 -2.68
CA PRO A 101 20.96 10.76 -2.02
C PRO A 101 22.01 10.15 -2.97
N THR A 102 23.18 9.82 -2.43
CA THR A 102 24.28 9.18 -3.15
C THR A 102 24.57 7.78 -2.62
N LEU A 103 25.10 6.92 -3.48
CA LEU A 103 25.58 5.59 -3.06
C LEU A 103 26.95 5.72 -2.38
N GLY A 104 27.19 4.87 -1.38
CA GLY A 104 28.46 4.83 -0.64
C GLY A 104 29.34 3.62 -0.98
N GLY A 105 30.52 3.55 -0.35
CA GLY A 105 31.43 2.42 -0.46
C GLY A 105 31.91 2.19 -1.91
N ASN A 106 31.95 0.92 -2.33
CA ASN A 106 32.40 0.50 -3.68
C ASN A 106 31.52 1.04 -4.83
N LEU A 107 30.43 1.73 -4.54
CA LEU A 107 29.51 2.30 -5.54
C LEU A 107 29.58 3.84 -5.61
N SER A 108 30.44 4.47 -4.81
CA SER A 108 30.55 5.94 -4.72
C SER A 108 31.08 6.59 -6.00
N ASP A 109 31.92 5.89 -6.75
CA ASP A 109 32.52 6.38 -8.01
C ASP A 109 31.61 6.19 -9.24
N LEU A 110 30.40 5.64 -9.06
CA LEU A 110 29.45 5.51 -10.17
C LEU A 110 29.04 6.87 -10.71
N ALA A 111 28.83 6.94 -12.02
CA ALA A 111 28.30 8.15 -12.66
C ALA A 111 26.99 8.61 -11.99
N PRO A 112 26.74 9.92 -11.83
CA PRO A 112 25.58 10.43 -11.09
C PRO A 112 24.22 9.89 -11.58
N GLY A 113 24.08 9.69 -12.89
CA GLY A 113 22.89 9.10 -13.50
C GLY A 113 22.66 7.64 -13.07
N ALA A 114 23.72 6.84 -12.97
CA ALA A 114 23.64 5.46 -12.53
C ALA A 114 23.23 5.36 -11.05
N GLN A 115 23.82 6.20 -10.18
CA GLN A 115 23.43 6.27 -8.77
C GLN A 115 21.94 6.61 -8.63
N THR A 116 21.49 7.65 -9.34
CA THR A 116 20.09 8.09 -9.32
C THR A 116 19.12 6.97 -9.72
N ILE A 117 19.42 6.25 -10.82
CA ILE A 117 18.58 5.15 -11.30
C ILE A 117 18.52 4.03 -10.26
N ILE A 118 19.66 3.61 -9.72
CA ILE A 118 19.73 2.52 -8.74
C ILE A 118 18.89 2.88 -7.51
N ILE A 119 19.12 4.05 -6.91
CA ILE A 119 18.42 4.45 -5.68
C ILE A 119 16.91 4.56 -5.95
N ARG A 120 16.50 5.15 -7.08
CA ARG A 120 15.08 5.25 -7.45
C ARG A 120 14.44 3.87 -7.64
N VAL A 121 15.12 2.92 -8.27
CA VAL A 121 14.61 1.55 -8.43
C VAL A 121 14.48 0.86 -7.06
N PHE A 122 15.47 1.00 -6.18
CA PHE A 122 15.40 0.49 -4.81
C PHE A 122 14.24 1.10 -4.03
N ALA A 123 14.04 2.41 -4.12
CA ALA A 123 12.92 3.09 -3.49
C ALA A 123 11.56 2.60 -4.01
N ALA A 124 11.45 2.35 -5.32
CA ALA A 124 10.23 1.78 -5.91
C ALA A 124 9.94 0.36 -5.40
N ILE A 125 10.95 -0.52 -5.40
CA ILE A 125 10.80 -1.90 -4.88
C ILE A 125 10.44 -1.86 -3.38
N SER A 126 11.13 -1.02 -2.60
CA SER A 126 10.86 -0.84 -1.17
C SER A 126 9.43 -0.33 -0.91
N SER A 127 8.93 0.58 -1.75
CA SER A 127 7.57 1.11 -1.68
C SER A 127 6.51 0.03 -1.91
N LEU A 128 6.70 -0.79 -2.95
CA LEU A 128 5.83 -1.95 -3.21
C LEU A 128 5.86 -2.95 -2.06
N PHE A 129 7.06 -3.28 -1.58
CA PHE A 129 7.24 -4.22 -0.48
C PHE A 129 6.60 -3.72 0.82
N THR A 130 6.72 -2.42 1.11
CA THR A 130 6.05 -1.77 2.23
C THR A 130 4.54 -1.91 2.11
N GLY A 131 3.96 -1.63 0.93
CA GLY A 131 2.52 -1.79 0.71
C GLY A 131 2.04 -3.22 0.91
N VAL A 132 2.80 -4.21 0.41
CA VAL A 132 2.53 -5.63 0.62
C VAL A 132 2.56 -6.00 2.11
N ILE A 133 3.59 -5.59 2.86
CA ILE A 133 3.67 -5.85 4.31
C ILE A 133 2.47 -5.28 5.03
N VAL A 134 2.11 -4.02 4.77
CA VAL A 134 0.96 -3.38 5.41
C VAL A 134 -0.34 -4.14 5.08
N GLY A 135 -0.52 -4.53 3.81
CA GLY A 135 -1.66 -5.33 3.37
C GLY A 135 -1.73 -6.72 4.03
N VAL A 136 -0.59 -7.40 4.16
CA VAL A 136 -0.48 -8.70 4.85
C VAL A 136 -0.85 -8.55 6.32
N VAL A 137 -0.25 -7.60 7.03
CA VAL A 137 -0.51 -7.38 8.47
C VAL A 137 -1.98 -7.05 8.70
N ALA A 138 -2.53 -6.09 7.95
CA ALA A 138 -3.95 -5.73 8.04
C ALA A 138 -4.86 -6.91 7.67
N GLY A 139 -4.50 -7.68 6.64
CA GLY A 139 -5.19 -8.87 6.19
C GLY A 139 -5.25 -9.97 7.25
N VAL A 140 -4.12 -10.25 7.92
CA VAL A 140 -4.03 -11.24 9.01
C VAL A 140 -4.91 -10.80 10.18
N VAL A 141 -4.86 -9.52 10.55
CA VAL A 141 -5.70 -8.97 11.63
C VAL A 141 -7.19 -9.10 11.28
N ALA A 142 -7.60 -8.66 10.09
CA ALA A 142 -8.99 -8.74 9.66
C ALA A 142 -9.48 -10.19 9.57
N TRP A 143 -8.65 -11.10 9.06
CA TRP A 143 -8.94 -12.53 9.03
C TRP A 143 -9.12 -13.11 10.44
N GLY A 144 -8.20 -12.83 11.37
CA GLY A 144 -8.30 -13.28 12.76
C GLY A 144 -9.57 -12.77 13.44
N LEU A 145 -9.86 -11.47 13.32
CA LEU A 145 -11.07 -10.86 13.88
C LEU A 145 -12.36 -11.43 13.27
N SER A 146 -12.34 -11.78 11.98
CA SER A 146 -13.51 -12.38 11.32
C SER A 146 -13.87 -13.77 11.87
N ARG A 147 -12.90 -14.50 12.43
CA ARG A 147 -13.12 -15.82 13.05
C ARG A 147 -13.72 -15.74 14.45
N VAL A 148 -13.44 -14.68 15.19
CA VAL A 148 -13.97 -14.48 16.57
C VAL A 148 -15.39 -13.90 16.55
N ARG A 149 -15.77 -13.26 15.46
CA ARG A 149 -17.11 -12.66 15.26
C ARG A 149 -18.16 -13.63 14.73
N THR A 150 -17.80 -14.91 14.57
CA THR A 150 -18.68 -16.01 14.15
C THR A 150 -19.39 -16.61 15.35
#